data_AF-A0A7X3YX56-F1
#
_entry.id   AF-A0A7X3YX56-F1
#
_cell.length_a   1.000
_cell.length_b   1.000
_cell.length_c   1.000
_cell.angle_alpha   90.00
_cell.angle_beta   90.00
_cell.angle_gamma   90.00
#
_symmetry.space_group_name_H-M   'P 1'
#
loop_
_entity.id
_entity.type
_entity.pdbx_description
1 polymer ?
#
loop_
_entity_poly.entity_id
_entity_poly.type
_entity_poly.pdbx_seq_one_letter_code
_entity_poly.pdbx_strand_id
1 'polypeptide(L)'
;MGFKSWESYHYFFREVTRKNRYIYSDDVQDFLSNVLETSKAREKFVASGSLFWRAQLGSYTPPRPTSETTPQFTNEELRALDPVPFSHERMKPVQFEAPEGRVNAKGLPCLYLATTKETAIAEVRPWLDSNISVGQFEVVKNLRLIDCSVHPSEVKIIYLEEPDDQTKEEMVWENIDEAFSEPVTPNDKTSDYVPTQIIAELFKHNGYDGVIYRSAQSDGLNVALFDIDAATMVKSFLYRVETITYSFEQQEPMDYDAFRKNISDQIEPQLKARGLEELPPI
;
A
#
# COMPACT_ATOMS: atom_id res chain seq x y z
N MET A 1 15.83 23.74 -1.69
CA MET A 1 14.90 23.02 -2.58
C MET A 1 13.75 22.54 -1.73
N GLY A 2 12.56 22.43 -2.29
CA GLY A 2 11.33 22.17 -1.56
C GLY A 2 10.14 22.14 -2.52
N PHE A 3 9.03 21.55 -2.07
CA PHE A 3 7.83 21.45 -2.90
C PHE A 3 7.28 22.83 -3.27
N LYS A 4 6.82 22.97 -4.53
CA LYS A 4 6.26 24.23 -5.06
C LYS A 4 5.00 24.63 -4.29
N SER A 5 4.20 23.65 -3.88
CA SER A 5 2.94 23.82 -3.16
C SER A 5 2.64 22.64 -2.23
N TRP A 6 1.83 22.82 -1.19
CA TRP A 6 1.26 21.71 -0.43
C TRP A 6 0.42 20.76 -1.30
N GLU A 7 -0.13 21.24 -2.43
CA GLU A 7 -0.87 20.44 -3.41
C GLU A 7 0.02 19.70 -4.42
N SER A 8 1.35 19.77 -4.30
CA SER A 8 2.28 19.23 -5.32
C SER A 8 2.00 17.76 -5.68
N TYR A 9 1.62 16.93 -4.70
CA TYR A 9 1.23 15.54 -4.95
C TYR A 9 -0.02 15.44 -5.84
N HIS A 10 -1.04 16.28 -5.62
CA HIS A 10 -2.27 16.27 -6.43
C HIS A 10 -2.02 16.73 -7.87
N TYR A 11 -1.14 17.71 -8.07
CA TYR A 11 -0.71 18.11 -9.41
C TYR A 11 0.03 16.96 -10.13
N PHE A 12 0.98 16.32 -9.45
CA PHE A 12 1.68 15.13 -9.94
C PHE A 12 0.69 14.00 -10.29
N PHE A 13 -0.19 13.64 -9.36
CA PHE A 13 -1.22 12.62 -9.52
C PHE A 13 -2.04 12.88 -10.79
N ARG A 14 -2.59 14.08 -10.94
CA ARG A 14 -3.43 14.43 -12.10
C ARG A 14 -2.66 14.34 -13.42
N GLU A 15 -1.38 14.71 -13.41
CA GLU A 15 -0.58 14.66 -14.63
C GLU A 15 -0.30 13.23 -15.08
N VAL A 16 0.19 12.37 -14.18
CA VAL A 16 0.59 11.00 -14.54
C VAL A 16 -0.61 10.08 -14.80
N THR A 17 -1.77 10.41 -14.25
CA THR A 17 -3.00 9.66 -14.47
C THR A 17 -3.80 10.14 -15.68
N ARG A 18 -3.79 11.44 -16.00
CA ARG A 18 -4.69 12.02 -17.02
C ARG A 18 -4.00 12.65 -18.23
N LYS A 19 -2.70 12.92 -18.18
CA LYS A 19 -1.96 13.60 -19.26
C LYS A 19 -0.81 12.74 -19.78
N ASN A 20 0.27 12.63 -19.02
CA ASN A 20 1.53 12.06 -19.47
C ASN A 20 2.05 11.03 -18.46
N ARG A 21 2.05 9.75 -18.85
CA ARG A 21 2.52 8.66 -17.98
C ARG A 21 4.01 8.32 -18.15
N TYR A 22 4.56 8.52 -19.35
CA TYR A 22 5.89 8.01 -19.71
C TYR A 22 6.89 9.12 -20.05
N ILE A 23 6.40 10.29 -20.46
CA ILE A 23 7.24 11.44 -20.82
C ILE A 23 6.87 12.58 -19.86
N TYR A 24 7.70 12.79 -18.85
CA TYR A 24 7.40 13.73 -17.77
C TYR A 24 7.66 15.18 -18.18
N SER A 25 6.76 16.08 -17.79
CA SER A 25 7.02 17.52 -17.80
C SER A 25 8.10 17.90 -16.79
N ASP A 26 8.60 19.12 -16.91
CA ASP A 26 9.53 19.71 -15.95
C ASP A 26 8.92 19.75 -14.54
N ASP A 27 7.61 19.99 -14.40
CA ASP A 27 6.93 20.00 -13.10
C ASP A 27 6.92 18.62 -12.42
N VAL A 28 6.70 17.54 -13.19
CA VAL A 28 6.77 16.18 -12.66
C VAL A 28 8.21 15.82 -12.29
N GLN A 29 9.19 16.20 -13.11
CA GLN A 29 10.60 15.96 -12.80
C GLN A 29 11.05 16.72 -11.55
N ASP A 30 10.63 17.98 -11.39
CA ASP A 30 10.87 18.78 -10.19
C ASP A 30 10.23 18.13 -8.96
N PHE A 31 8.98 17.67 -9.06
CA PHE A 31 8.30 16.97 -7.97
C PHE A 31 9.08 15.72 -7.54
N LEU A 32 9.42 14.84 -8.49
CA LEU A 32 10.14 13.60 -8.20
C LEU A 32 11.53 13.88 -7.62
N SER A 33 12.21 14.94 -8.08
CA SER A 33 13.50 15.36 -7.52
C SER A 33 13.37 15.80 -6.06
N ASN A 34 12.33 16.58 -5.72
CA ASN A 34 12.05 16.97 -4.33
C ASN A 34 11.64 15.79 -3.45
N VAL A 35 10.85 14.83 -3.97
CA VAL A 35 10.52 13.58 -3.26
C VAL A 35 11.81 12.81 -2.94
N LEU A 36 12.70 12.66 -3.92
CA LEU A 36 13.97 11.96 -3.72
C LEU A 36 14.87 12.69 -2.70
N GLU A 37 14.96 14.01 -2.76
CA GLU A 37 15.77 14.78 -1.83
C GLU A 37 15.27 14.67 -0.39
N THR A 38 13.97 14.87 -0.17
CA THR A 38 13.32 14.80 1.15
C THR A 38 13.24 13.37 1.70
N SER A 39 13.19 12.35 0.83
CA SER A 39 13.19 10.94 1.24
C SER A 39 14.43 10.51 2.04
N LYS A 40 15.55 11.24 1.92
CA LYS A 40 16.79 10.94 2.67
C LYS A 40 16.60 10.98 4.19
N ALA A 41 15.72 11.87 4.68
CA ALA A 41 15.39 11.95 6.10
C ALA A 41 14.50 10.77 6.58
N ARG A 42 13.92 10.02 5.63
CA ARG A 42 12.98 8.91 5.86
C ARG A 42 13.61 7.54 5.62
N GLU A 43 14.93 7.49 5.46
CA GLU A 43 15.64 6.23 5.27
C GLU A 43 15.57 5.34 6.52
N LYS A 44 15.25 4.07 6.30
CA LYS A 44 15.29 3.03 7.31
C LYS A 44 16.20 1.90 6.86
N PHE A 45 17.08 1.49 7.78
CA PHE A 45 17.95 0.35 7.57
C PHE A 45 17.36 -0.88 8.25
N VAL A 46 17.21 -1.95 7.50
CA VAL A 46 16.76 -3.25 8.00
C VAL A 46 17.92 -4.22 7.90
N ALA A 47 18.34 -4.78 9.04
CA ALA A 47 19.46 -5.71 9.06
C ALA A 47 19.06 -7.07 8.48
N SER A 48 20.03 -7.77 7.88
CA SER A 48 19.87 -9.21 7.60
C SER A 48 19.50 -9.98 8.88
N GLY A 49 18.61 -10.96 8.75
CA GLY A 49 18.02 -11.71 9.86
C GLY A 49 16.72 -11.09 10.40
N SER A 50 16.31 -9.91 9.94
CA SER A 50 15.04 -9.30 10.33
C SER A 50 13.85 -10.12 9.80
N LEU A 51 12.81 -10.25 10.62
CA LEU A 51 11.65 -11.09 10.33
C LEU A 51 10.42 -10.23 9.96
N PHE A 52 9.74 -10.64 8.90
CA PHE A 52 8.48 -10.08 8.45
C PHE A 52 7.47 -11.18 8.13
N TRP A 53 6.23 -10.80 7.85
CA TRP A 53 5.13 -11.73 7.65
C TRP A 53 4.47 -11.53 6.30
N ARG A 54 3.99 -12.61 5.69
CA ARG A 54 3.19 -12.56 4.47
C ARG A 54 2.06 -13.56 4.59
N ALA A 55 0.86 -13.19 4.17
CA ALA A 55 -0.27 -14.10 4.11
C ALA A 55 -0.78 -14.26 2.67
N GLN A 56 -1.45 -15.38 2.41
CA GLN A 56 -2.26 -15.62 1.22
C GLN A 56 -3.53 -16.38 1.63
N LEU A 57 -4.65 -16.06 0.96
CA LEU A 57 -5.89 -16.81 1.14
C LEU A 57 -5.76 -18.21 0.54
N GLY A 58 -6.24 -19.19 1.29
CA GLY A 58 -6.27 -20.59 0.93
C GLY A 58 -5.16 -21.41 1.58
N SER A 59 -5.17 -22.68 1.20
CA SER A 59 -4.30 -23.75 1.66
C SER A 59 -4.09 -24.74 0.54
N TYR A 60 -3.06 -25.57 0.63
CA TYR A 60 -2.94 -26.75 -0.22
C TYR A 60 -3.70 -27.91 0.44
N THR A 61 -4.58 -28.57 -0.31
CA THR A 61 -5.27 -29.77 0.14
C THR A 61 -4.74 -30.96 -0.66
N PRO A 62 -4.07 -31.93 -0.01
CA PRO A 62 -3.59 -33.12 -0.69
C PRO A 62 -4.74 -33.89 -1.38
N PRO A 63 -4.53 -34.43 -2.59
CA PRO A 63 -5.56 -35.20 -3.27
C PRO A 63 -5.92 -36.44 -2.45
N ARG A 64 -7.23 -36.66 -2.26
CA ARG A 64 -7.71 -37.88 -1.59
C ARG A 64 -7.64 -39.06 -2.57
N PRO A 65 -7.10 -40.21 -2.17
CA PRO A 65 -7.11 -41.41 -3.01
C PRO A 65 -8.55 -41.88 -3.25
N THR A 66 -8.94 -42.08 -4.51
CA THR A 66 -10.31 -42.38 -4.95
C THR A 66 -10.60 -43.87 -5.25
N SER A 67 -9.74 -44.79 -4.80
CA SER A 67 -9.90 -46.22 -5.13
C SER A 67 -11.03 -46.89 -4.33
N GLU A 68 -11.93 -47.61 -5.01
CA GLU A 68 -12.95 -48.51 -4.42
C GLU A 68 -12.34 -49.70 -3.63
N THR A 69 -11.02 -49.87 -3.69
CA THR A 69 -10.25 -50.87 -2.91
C THR A 69 -9.30 -50.19 -1.92
N THR A 70 -9.75 -49.11 -1.29
CA THR A 70 -8.94 -48.40 -0.31
C THR A 70 -8.75 -49.27 0.95
N PRO A 71 -7.51 -49.59 1.36
CA PRO A 71 -7.27 -50.11 2.70
C PRO A 71 -7.79 -49.09 3.73
N GLN A 72 -8.26 -49.57 4.88
CA GLN A 72 -8.69 -48.70 5.97
C GLN A 72 -7.51 -47.79 6.38
N PHE A 73 -7.60 -46.50 6.07
CA PHE A 73 -6.63 -45.53 6.55
C PHE A 73 -6.72 -45.42 8.06
N THR A 74 -5.56 -45.39 8.70
CA THR A 74 -5.43 -44.97 10.09
C THR A 74 -5.81 -43.49 10.24
N ASN A 75 -6.17 -43.09 11.46
CA ASN A 75 -6.43 -41.68 11.75
C ASN A 75 -5.22 -40.77 11.44
N GLU A 76 -4.00 -41.30 11.47
CA GLU A 76 -2.77 -40.57 11.16
C GLU A 76 -2.61 -40.35 9.65
N GLU A 77 -2.92 -41.36 8.83
CA GLU A 77 -2.95 -41.23 7.37
C GLU A 77 -4.07 -40.30 6.89
N LEU A 78 -5.21 -40.28 7.59
CA LEU A 78 -6.28 -39.32 7.31
C LEU A 78 -5.86 -37.88 7.64
N ARG A 79 -5.12 -37.66 8.73
CA ARG A 79 -4.56 -36.34 9.08
C ARG A 79 -3.52 -35.84 8.07
N ALA A 80 -2.80 -36.75 7.42
CA ALA A 80 -1.88 -36.38 6.33
C ALA A 80 -2.62 -35.81 5.09
N LEU A 81 -3.95 -35.91 5.04
CA LEU A 81 -4.80 -35.33 4.01
C LEU A 81 -5.47 -34.01 4.45
N ASP A 82 -5.19 -33.54 5.67
CA ASP A 82 -5.67 -32.25 6.14
C ASP A 82 -5.03 -31.10 5.33
N PRO A 83 -5.71 -29.95 5.20
CA PRO A 83 -5.13 -28.80 4.54
C PRO A 83 -3.83 -28.37 5.21
N VAL A 84 -2.85 -28.01 4.40
CA VAL A 84 -1.53 -27.50 4.83
C VAL A 84 -1.30 -26.11 4.24
N PRO A 85 -0.43 -25.28 4.84
CA PRO A 85 -0.12 -23.99 4.25
C PRO A 85 0.54 -24.15 2.87
N PHE A 86 0.45 -23.11 2.04
CA PHE A 86 1.14 -23.09 0.75
C PHE A 86 2.66 -23.28 0.87
N SER A 87 3.26 -23.84 -0.17
CA SER A 87 4.69 -24.08 -0.24
C SER A 87 5.51 -22.78 -0.25
N HIS A 88 6.80 -22.90 0.04
CA HIS A 88 7.73 -21.76 0.04
C HIS A 88 7.77 -21.06 -1.32
N GLU A 89 7.75 -21.82 -2.41
CA GLU A 89 7.74 -21.28 -3.78
C GLU A 89 6.44 -20.53 -4.07
N ARG A 90 5.29 -21.08 -3.66
CA ARG A 90 3.97 -20.47 -3.89
C ARG A 90 3.79 -19.18 -3.09
N MET A 91 4.42 -19.07 -1.93
CA MET A 91 4.36 -17.88 -1.09
C MET A 91 5.13 -16.70 -1.68
N LYS A 92 6.05 -16.91 -2.62
CA LYS A 92 6.71 -15.85 -3.39
C LYS A 92 5.92 -15.48 -4.66
N PRO A 93 5.96 -14.21 -5.12
CA PRO A 93 5.47 -13.85 -6.44
C PRO A 93 6.21 -14.60 -7.55
N VAL A 94 5.51 -14.97 -8.61
CA VAL A 94 6.11 -15.59 -9.79
C VAL A 94 6.81 -14.51 -10.62
N GLN A 95 8.03 -14.81 -11.07
CA GLN A 95 8.79 -13.89 -11.92
C GLN A 95 8.01 -13.59 -13.21
N PHE A 96 7.94 -12.31 -13.58
CA PHE A 96 7.28 -11.80 -14.80
C PHE A 96 5.76 -11.99 -14.90
N GLU A 97 5.11 -12.59 -13.89
CA GLU A 97 3.66 -12.84 -13.88
C GLU A 97 2.93 -12.09 -12.76
N ALA A 98 3.60 -11.14 -12.11
CA ALA A 98 2.98 -10.34 -11.07
C ALA A 98 1.81 -9.52 -11.63
N PRO A 99 0.64 -9.54 -10.97
CA PRO A 99 -0.42 -8.59 -11.26
C PRO A 99 0.06 -7.18 -10.93
N GLU A 100 -0.66 -6.20 -11.48
CA GLU A 100 -0.49 -4.80 -11.11
C GLU A 100 -0.81 -4.61 -9.62
N GLY A 101 0.00 -3.81 -8.93
CA GLY A 101 -0.17 -3.48 -7.53
C GLY A 101 0.28 -2.06 -7.22
N ARG A 102 0.10 -1.63 -5.96
CA ARG A 102 0.41 -0.27 -5.49
C ARG A 102 1.87 0.13 -5.72
N VAL A 103 2.79 -0.82 -5.50
CA VAL A 103 4.24 -0.57 -5.59
C VAL A 103 4.79 -1.01 -6.95
N ASN A 104 4.06 -1.81 -7.72
CA ASN A 104 4.61 -2.48 -8.88
C ASN A 104 3.67 -2.51 -10.09
N ALA A 105 4.21 -2.23 -11.27
CA ALA A 105 3.49 -2.45 -12.53
C ALA A 105 3.33 -3.95 -12.81
N LYS A 106 2.37 -4.27 -13.69
CA LYS A 106 2.16 -5.65 -14.17
C LYS A 106 3.44 -6.22 -14.78
N GLY A 107 3.79 -7.45 -14.41
CA GLY A 107 4.99 -8.14 -14.89
C GLY A 107 6.28 -7.77 -14.15
N LEU A 108 6.25 -6.81 -13.23
CA LEU A 108 7.38 -6.46 -12.37
C LEU A 108 7.06 -6.91 -10.94
N PRO A 109 7.51 -8.09 -10.49
CA PRO A 109 7.15 -8.59 -9.17
C PRO A 109 7.82 -7.78 -8.04
N CYS A 110 7.06 -7.54 -6.97
CA CYS A 110 7.55 -7.08 -5.67
C CYS A 110 7.09 -8.04 -4.57
N LEU A 111 7.91 -8.21 -3.53
CA LEU A 111 7.56 -9.03 -2.38
C LEU A 111 6.92 -8.15 -1.30
N TYR A 112 5.59 -8.26 -1.17
CA TYR A 112 4.83 -7.59 -0.12
C TYR A 112 4.87 -8.40 1.18
N LEU A 113 5.26 -7.74 2.25
CA LEU A 113 5.40 -8.25 3.60
C LEU A 113 4.72 -7.27 4.59
N ALA A 114 4.58 -7.68 5.84
CA ALA A 114 4.10 -6.85 6.93
C ALA A 114 4.97 -7.03 8.18
N THR A 115 4.98 -6.01 9.04
CA THR A 115 5.75 -6.04 10.30
C THR A 115 5.16 -7.00 11.33
N THR A 116 3.86 -7.27 11.27
CA THR A 116 3.18 -8.22 12.16
C THR A 116 2.41 -9.27 11.37
N LYS A 117 2.19 -10.43 12.02
CA LYS A 117 1.39 -11.51 11.46
C LYS A 117 -0.06 -11.09 11.29
N GLU A 118 -0.59 -10.36 12.27
CA GLU A 118 -1.95 -9.84 12.30
C GLU A 118 -2.19 -8.87 11.13
N THR A 119 -1.24 -7.97 10.84
CA THR A 119 -1.29 -7.08 9.67
C THR A 119 -1.27 -7.87 8.36
N ALA A 120 -0.39 -8.87 8.23
CA ALA A 120 -0.35 -9.71 7.03
C ALA A 120 -1.69 -10.43 6.79
N ILE A 121 -2.30 -10.97 7.85
CA ILE A 121 -3.62 -11.61 7.79
C ILE A 121 -4.72 -10.60 7.43
N ALA A 122 -4.69 -9.39 7.98
CA ALA A 122 -5.68 -8.36 7.72
C ALA A 122 -5.64 -7.87 6.25
N GLU A 123 -4.46 -7.72 5.66
CA GLU A 123 -4.27 -7.29 4.27
C GLU A 123 -4.91 -8.26 3.25
N VAL A 124 -4.96 -9.56 3.54
CA VAL A 124 -5.60 -10.54 2.64
C VAL A 124 -7.12 -10.61 2.79
N ARG A 125 -7.72 -9.84 3.70
CA ARG A 125 -9.17 -9.68 3.89
C ARG A 125 -9.93 -11.01 3.93
N PRO A 126 -9.63 -11.87 4.91
CA PRO A 126 -10.25 -13.18 4.98
C PRO A 126 -11.73 -13.09 5.32
N TRP A 127 -12.49 -14.10 4.91
CA TRP A 127 -13.88 -14.31 5.32
C TRP A 127 -14.00 -15.46 6.33
N LEU A 128 -15.15 -15.57 6.98
CA LEU A 128 -15.41 -16.60 7.98
C LEU A 128 -15.15 -18.00 7.40
N ASP A 129 -14.49 -18.87 8.17
CA ASP A 129 -14.11 -20.23 7.79
C ASP A 129 -13.09 -20.33 6.64
N SER A 130 -12.54 -19.21 6.16
CA SER A 130 -11.44 -19.26 5.19
C SER A 130 -10.14 -19.73 5.83
N ASN A 131 -9.40 -20.55 5.09
CA ASN A 131 -8.03 -20.94 5.40
C ASN A 131 -7.06 -19.85 4.94
N ILE A 132 -6.01 -19.61 5.71
CA ILE A 132 -4.99 -18.60 5.43
C ILE A 132 -3.62 -19.22 5.61
N SER A 133 -2.84 -19.24 4.53
CA SER A 133 -1.43 -19.61 4.57
C SER A 133 -0.60 -18.39 4.97
N VAL A 134 0.14 -18.49 6.08
CA VAL A 134 0.95 -17.40 6.61
C VAL A 134 2.40 -17.83 6.70
N GLY A 135 3.29 -17.04 6.11
CA GLY A 135 4.73 -17.26 6.09
C GLY A 135 5.46 -16.22 6.92
N GLN A 136 6.45 -16.66 7.69
CA GLN A 136 7.46 -15.79 8.28
C GLN A 136 8.66 -15.73 7.33
N PHE A 137 9.06 -14.54 6.93
CA PHE A 137 10.14 -14.26 6.00
C PHE A 137 11.30 -13.62 6.73
N GLU A 138 12.50 -14.13 6.48
CA GLU A 138 13.76 -13.57 6.97
C GLU A 138 14.47 -12.84 5.85
N VAL A 139 14.92 -11.61 6.13
CA VAL A 139 15.68 -10.78 5.21
C VAL A 139 17.12 -11.29 5.08
N VAL A 140 17.58 -11.56 3.86
CA VAL A 140 18.86 -12.25 3.61
C VAL A 140 20.05 -11.31 3.37
N LYS A 141 19.81 -9.99 3.31
CA LYS A 141 20.83 -8.95 3.13
C LYS A 141 20.42 -7.67 3.86
N ASN A 142 21.35 -6.78 4.19
CA ASN A 142 20.98 -5.48 4.74
C ASN A 142 20.20 -4.69 3.67
N LEU A 143 19.05 -4.11 4.05
CA LEU A 143 18.19 -3.37 3.15
C LEU A 143 18.15 -1.89 3.54
N ARG A 144 18.09 -1.03 2.52
CA ARG A 144 17.85 0.41 2.67
C ARG A 144 16.47 0.72 2.10
N LEU A 145 15.53 1.02 2.98
CA LEU A 145 14.13 1.25 2.66
C LEU A 145 13.76 2.73 2.85
N ILE A 146 12.77 3.21 2.11
CA ILE A 146 12.14 4.51 2.37
C ILE A 146 10.87 4.31 3.19
N ASP A 147 10.77 5.01 4.30
CA ASP A 147 9.58 5.05 5.13
C ASP A 147 8.61 6.12 4.63
N CYS A 148 7.65 5.68 3.82
CA CYS A 148 6.55 6.50 3.34
C CYS A 148 5.46 6.66 4.40
N SER A 149 5.53 5.98 5.56
CA SER A 149 4.49 6.10 6.57
C SER A 149 4.52 7.46 7.26
N VAL A 150 3.34 8.06 7.41
CA VAL A 150 3.14 9.26 8.20
C VAL A 150 2.02 8.98 9.19
N HIS A 151 2.25 9.28 10.46
CA HIS A 151 1.16 9.26 11.44
C HIS A 151 0.36 10.54 11.26
N PRO A 152 -0.90 10.46 10.78
CA PRO A 152 -1.68 11.66 10.50
C PRO A 152 -1.86 12.47 11.78
N SER A 153 -1.72 13.78 11.67
CA SER A 153 -2.28 14.67 12.68
C SER A 153 -3.82 14.58 12.61
N GLU A 154 -4.52 14.67 13.76
CA GLU A 154 -5.99 14.50 13.83
C GLU A 154 -6.78 15.57 13.03
N VAL A 155 -6.11 16.57 12.43
CA VAL A 155 -6.75 17.72 11.79
C VAL A 155 -6.25 17.87 10.35
N LYS A 156 -7.08 17.49 9.36
CA LYS A 156 -6.85 17.89 7.96
C LYS A 156 -7.18 19.39 7.83
N ILE A 157 -6.16 20.25 7.86
CA ILE A 157 -6.32 21.70 7.66
C ILE A 157 -6.22 22.01 6.16
N ILE A 158 -7.23 22.68 5.61
CA ILE A 158 -7.16 23.26 4.26
C ILE A 158 -6.54 24.65 4.39
N TYR A 159 -5.41 24.87 3.72
CA TYR A 159 -4.71 26.16 3.73
C TYR A 159 -5.11 27.01 2.52
N LEU A 160 -5.56 28.24 2.78
CA LEU A 160 -5.86 29.24 1.73
C LEU A 160 -4.61 29.98 1.21
N GLU A 161 -3.49 29.83 1.91
CA GLU A 161 -2.18 30.37 1.54
C GLU A 161 -1.14 29.24 1.60
N GLU A 162 -0.08 29.36 0.81
CA GLU A 162 1.01 28.37 0.86
C GLU A 162 1.64 28.38 2.25
N PRO A 163 1.62 27.25 2.97
CA PRO A 163 2.27 27.19 4.27
C PRO A 163 3.79 27.18 4.10
N ASP A 164 4.52 27.22 5.21
CA ASP A 164 5.97 27.17 5.18
C ASP A 164 6.50 25.85 4.58
N ASP A 165 7.78 25.83 4.22
CA ASP A 165 8.39 24.70 3.51
C ASP A 165 8.30 23.37 4.29
N GLN A 166 8.38 23.41 5.63
CA GLN A 166 8.26 22.21 6.45
C GLN A 166 6.84 21.65 6.40
N THR A 167 5.85 22.51 6.61
CA THR A 167 4.43 22.12 6.54
C THR A 167 4.06 21.58 5.15
N LYS A 168 4.57 22.19 4.06
CA LYS A 168 4.36 21.67 2.69
C LYS A 168 4.93 20.26 2.52
N GLU A 169 6.14 20.02 3.02
CA GLU A 169 6.76 18.69 2.96
C GLU A 169 5.94 17.66 3.73
N GLU A 170 5.54 17.98 4.97
CA GLU A 170 4.72 17.10 5.80
C GLU A 170 3.42 16.72 5.09
N MET A 171 2.69 17.69 4.54
CA MET A 171 1.46 17.44 3.79
C MET A 171 1.68 16.60 2.53
N VAL A 172 2.74 16.87 1.76
CA VAL A 172 3.03 16.06 0.56
C VAL A 172 3.30 14.61 0.94
N TRP A 173 4.04 14.37 2.02
CA TRP A 173 4.29 13.01 2.50
C TRP A 173 3.04 12.35 3.10
N GLU A 174 2.14 13.09 3.76
CA GLU A 174 0.83 12.57 4.17
C GLU A 174 0.01 12.09 2.96
N ASN A 175 0.02 12.85 1.86
CA ASN A 175 -0.66 12.46 0.62
C ASN A 175 -0.02 11.21 -0.03
N ILE A 176 1.31 11.12 -0.01
CA ILE A 176 2.04 9.94 -0.50
C ILE A 176 1.69 8.71 0.35
N ASP A 177 1.68 8.85 1.67
CA ASP A 177 1.30 7.80 2.61
C ASP A 177 -0.14 7.31 2.40
N GLU A 178 -1.09 8.25 2.27
CA GLU A 178 -2.50 7.96 1.99
C GLU A 178 -2.62 7.15 0.69
N ALA A 179 -1.90 7.54 -0.36
CA ALA A 179 -1.92 6.83 -1.64
C ALA A 179 -1.27 5.43 -1.59
N PHE A 180 -0.21 5.23 -0.82
CA PHE A 180 0.35 3.88 -0.62
C PHE A 180 -0.55 3.00 0.25
N SER A 181 -1.31 3.61 1.16
CA SER A 181 -2.14 2.89 2.13
C SER A 181 -3.54 2.59 1.62
N GLU A 182 -4.02 3.31 0.60
CA GLU A 182 -5.41 3.23 0.12
C GLU A 182 -5.85 1.76 -0.12
N PRO A 183 -7.01 1.35 0.43
CA PRO A 183 -7.49 0.00 0.26
C PRO A 183 -7.87 -0.26 -1.19
N VAL A 184 -7.36 -1.35 -1.76
CA VAL A 184 -7.81 -1.82 -3.09
C VAL A 184 -9.32 -2.07 -3.07
N THR A 185 -10.07 -1.41 -3.95
CA THR A 185 -11.49 -1.71 -4.21
C THR A 185 -11.66 -2.37 -5.58
N PRO A 186 -12.66 -3.24 -5.78
CA PRO A 186 -12.94 -3.84 -7.09
C PRO A 186 -13.25 -2.82 -8.20
N ASN A 187 -13.55 -1.57 -7.82
CA ASN A 187 -13.89 -0.49 -8.75
C ASN A 187 -12.73 0.50 -8.94
N ASP A 188 -11.57 0.24 -8.34
CA ASP A 188 -10.36 1.06 -8.53
C ASP A 188 -9.97 1.03 -10.00
N LYS A 189 -9.66 2.21 -10.54
CA LYS A 189 -9.15 2.27 -11.90
C LYS A 189 -7.68 1.90 -11.84
N THR A 190 -7.20 1.13 -12.82
CA THR A 190 -5.76 0.81 -12.95
C THR A 190 -4.87 2.05 -13.02
N SER A 191 -5.40 3.23 -13.32
CA SER A 191 -4.68 4.50 -13.24
C SER A 191 -4.26 4.89 -11.83
N ASP A 192 -4.96 4.44 -10.79
CA ASP A 192 -4.84 5.04 -9.45
C ASP A 192 -3.55 4.60 -8.73
N TYR A 193 -2.93 3.49 -9.19
CA TYR A 193 -1.61 3.05 -8.71
C TYR A 193 -0.43 3.63 -9.48
N VAL A 194 -0.66 4.29 -10.61
CA VAL A 194 0.42 4.87 -11.41
C VAL A 194 1.31 5.84 -10.59
N PRO A 195 0.77 6.75 -9.77
CA PRO A 195 1.58 7.67 -8.96
C PRO A 195 2.53 6.94 -8.00
N THR A 196 2.02 5.95 -7.26
CA THR A 196 2.80 5.18 -6.27
C THR A 196 3.80 4.24 -6.92
N GLN A 197 3.47 3.67 -8.09
CA GLN A 197 4.41 2.90 -8.91
C GLN A 197 5.58 3.77 -9.42
N ILE A 198 5.30 4.99 -9.91
CA ILE A 198 6.35 5.91 -10.37
C ILE A 198 7.28 6.29 -9.20
N ILE A 199 6.72 6.58 -8.03
CA ILE A 199 7.50 6.88 -6.82
C ILE A 199 8.33 5.66 -6.38
N ALA A 200 7.77 4.46 -6.43
CA ALA A 200 8.49 3.22 -6.12
C ALA A 200 9.65 2.97 -7.11
N GLU A 201 9.43 3.18 -8.41
CA GLU A 201 10.48 3.07 -9.43
C GLU A 201 11.56 4.14 -9.27
N LEU A 202 11.20 5.37 -8.88
CA LEU A 202 12.14 6.42 -8.53
C LEU A 202 13.07 5.94 -7.40
N PHE A 203 12.54 5.38 -6.31
CA PHE A 203 13.35 4.87 -5.21
C PHE A 203 14.21 3.66 -5.65
N LYS A 204 13.62 2.72 -6.38
CA LYS A 204 14.35 1.56 -6.92
C LYS A 204 15.53 2.00 -7.79
N HIS A 205 15.33 2.98 -8.68
CA HIS A 205 16.36 3.52 -9.57
C HIS A 205 17.50 4.19 -8.79
N ASN A 206 17.19 4.77 -7.62
CA ASN A 206 18.15 5.43 -6.75
C ASN A 206 18.78 4.51 -5.68
N GLY A 207 18.66 3.19 -5.86
CA GLY A 207 19.38 2.21 -5.06
C GLY A 207 18.75 1.85 -3.71
N TYR A 208 17.47 2.16 -3.52
CA TYR A 208 16.69 1.65 -2.38
C TYR A 208 16.17 0.24 -2.69
N ASP A 209 16.04 -0.59 -1.64
CA ASP A 209 15.59 -1.99 -1.77
C ASP A 209 14.06 -2.15 -1.67
N GLY A 210 13.36 -1.11 -1.24
CA GLY A 210 11.91 -1.15 -1.04
C GLY A 210 11.34 0.05 -0.31
N VAL A 211 10.05 -0.03 -0.01
CA VAL A 211 9.29 1.00 0.72
C VAL A 211 8.54 0.42 1.91
N ILE A 212 8.38 1.22 2.95
CA ILE A 212 7.53 0.96 4.11
C ILE A 212 6.34 1.92 4.05
N TYR A 213 5.13 1.44 4.31
CA TYR A 213 3.92 2.27 4.31
C TYR A 213 2.89 1.72 5.28
N ARG A 214 1.89 2.51 5.69
CA ARG A 214 0.88 2.04 6.64
C ARG A 214 -0.01 0.96 6.01
N SER A 215 -0.54 0.07 6.86
CA SER A 215 -1.64 -0.80 6.45
C SER A 215 -2.97 -0.08 6.68
N ALA A 216 -3.89 -0.15 5.71
CA ALA A 216 -5.24 0.37 5.93
C ALA A 216 -6.14 -0.56 6.74
N GLN A 217 -5.67 -1.78 7.06
CA GLN A 217 -6.46 -2.82 7.72
C GLN A 217 -6.05 -3.07 9.18
N SER A 218 -4.98 -2.42 9.64
CA SER A 218 -4.43 -2.55 11.00
C SER A 218 -3.44 -1.43 11.29
N ASP A 219 -3.07 -1.25 12.56
CA ASP A 219 -2.07 -0.28 13.01
C ASP A 219 -0.62 -0.66 12.65
N GLY A 220 -0.41 -1.81 11.99
CA GLY A 220 0.91 -2.23 11.53
C GLY A 220 1.34 -1.62 10.21
N LEU A 221 2.57 -1.95 9.80
CA LEU A 221 3.19 -1.45 8.58
C LEU A 221 3.34 -2.56 7.55
N ASN A 222 3.19 -2.18 6.29
CA ASN A 222 3.52 -2.98 5.13
C ASN A 222 4.93 -2.64 4.65
N VAL A 223 5.61 -3.63 4.08
CA VAL A 223 6.92 -3.51 3.48
C VAL A 223 6.86 -4.13 2.09
N ALA A 224 7.20 -3.38 1.05
CA ALA A 224 7.31 -3.90 -0.30
C ALA A 224 8.77 -3.89 -0.73
N LEU A 225 9.33 -5.07 -0.97
CA LEU A 225 10.70 -5.24 -1.46
C LEU A 225 10.70 -5.35 -2.98
N PHE A 226 11.56 -4.57 -3.64
CA PHE A 226 11.68 -4.55 -5.10
C PHE A 226 12.36 -5.79 -5.69
N ASP A 227 13.06 -6.53 -4.84
CA ASP A 227 13.75 -7.78 -5.12
C ASP A 227 13.08 -8.89 -4.33
N ILE A 228 12.44 -9.84 -5.03
CA ILE A 228 11.70 -10.95 -4.39
C ILE A 228 12.62 -11.97 -3.70
N ASP A 229 13.93 -11.89 -3.93
CA ASP A 229 14.94 -12.74 -3.32
C ASP A 229 15.66 -12.05 -2.15
N ALA A 230 15.30 -10.80 -1.84
CA ALA A 230 15.78 -10.09 -0.65
C ALA A 230 15.27 -10.69 0.68
N ALA A 231 14.27 -11.56 0.63
CA ALA A 231 13.81 -12.32 1.79
C ALA A 231 13.40 -13.76 1.43
N THR A 232 13.54 -14.67 2.39
CA THR A 232 13.20 -16.10 2.25
C THR A 232 12.27 -16.54 3.35
N MET A 233 11.28 -17.37 3.01
CA MET A 233 10.38 -17.92 4.01
C MET A 233 11.09 -18.96 4.88
N VAL A 234 11.05 -18.76 6.20
CA VAL A 234 11.69 -19.63 7.19
C VAL A 234 10.69 -20.49 7.96
N LYS A 235 9.42 -20.06 8.05
CA LYS A 235 8.33 -20.81 8.68
C LYS A 235 7.03 -20.59 7.94
N SER A 236 6.14 -21.59 7.95
CA SER A 236 4.78 -21.53 7.42
C SER A 236 3.77 -21.98 8.45
N PHE A 237 2.61 -21.36 8.45
CA PHE A 237 1.51 -21.61 9.37
C PHE A 237 0.20 -21.62 8.59
N LEU A 238 -0.73 -22.49 8.99
CA LEU A 238 -2.10 -22.47 8.49
C LEU A 238 -3.02 -21.95 9.60
N TYR A 239 -3.78 -20.92 9.27
CA TYR A 239 -4.83 -20.38 10.13
C TYR A 239 -6.19 -20.61 9.50
N ARG A 240 -7.22 -20.77 10.35
CA ARG A 240 -8.62 -20.75 9.95
C ARG A 240 -9.33 -19.64 10.69
N VAL A 241 -10.16 -18.89 9.98
CA VAL A 241 -10.87 -17.74 10.57
C VAL A 241 -12.09 -18.22 11.34
N GLU A 242 -12.07 -18.06 12.65
CA GLU A 242 -13.17 -18.48 13.52
C GLU A 242 -14.20 -17.37 13.75
N THR A 243 -13.79 -16.11 13.74
CA THR A 243 -14.66 -14.96 14.00
C THR A 243 -14.12 -13.71 13.31
N ILE A 244 -15.03 -12.86 12.84
CA ILE A 244 -14.72 -11.53 12.29
C ILE A 244 -15.57 -10.50 13.02
N THR A 245 -14.95 -9.43 13.50
CA THR A 245 -15.63 -8.32 14.14
C THR A 245 -15.53 -7.09 13.24
N TYR A 246 -16.68 -6.49 12.92
CA TYR A 246 -16.75 -5.23 12.17
C TYR A 246 -17.12 -4.08 13.10
N SER A 247 -16.45 -2.95 12.93
CA SER A 247 -16.83 -1.68 13.54
C SER A 247 -17.39 -0.77 12.45
N PHE A 248 -18.47 -0.05 12.75
CA PHE A 248 -19.14 0.84 11.81
C PHE A 248 -19.27 2.21 12.44
N GLU A 249 -18.95 3.24 11.66
CA GLU A 249 -19.22 4.63 11.98
C GLU A 249 -20.31 5.13 11.01
N GLN A 250 -21.40 5.67 11.55
CA GLN A 250 -22.40 6.35 10.75
C GLN A 250 -21.85 7.74 10.39
N GLN A 251 -21.62 7.97 9.10
CA GLN A 251 -21.33 9.32 8.62
C GLN A 251 -22.64 10.03 8.29
N GLU A 252 -22.86 11.18 8.92
CA GLU A 252 -23.98 12.06 8.58
C GLU A 252 -23.78 12.59 7.16
N PRO A 253 -24.84 12.64 6.33
CA PRO A 253 -24.73 13.25 5.01
C PRO A 253 -24.26 14.69 5.16
N MET A 254 -23.22 15.07 4.41
CA MET A 254 -22.77 16.46 4.35
C MET A 254 -23.97 17.32 3.94
N ASP A 255 -24.35 18.28 4.78
CA ASP A 255 -25.35 19.28 4.44
C ASP A 255 -24.76 20.14 3.31
N TYR A 256 -25.08 19.76 2.08
CA TYR A 256 -24.58 20.40 0.87
C TYR A 256 -24.92 21.88 0.82
N ASP A 257 -26.07 22.28 1.35
CA ASP A 257 -26.51 23.69 1.35
C ASP A 257 -25.70 24.49 2.38
N ALA A 258 -25.48 23.93 3.57
CA ALA A 258 -24.61 24.55 4.58
C ALA A 258 -23.14 24.61 4.13
N PHE A 259 -22.63 23.55 3.51
CA PHE A 259 -21.26 23.49 2.98
C PHE A 259 -21.06 24.51 1.85
N ARG A 260 -21.97 24.55 0.87
CA ARG A 260 -21.93 25.56 -0.20
C ARG A 260 -22.02 26.96 0.34
N LYS A 261 -22.91 27.21 1.30
CA LYS A 261 -23.05 28.52 1.92
C LYS A 261 -21.75 28.93 2.62
N ASN A 262 -21.08 28.00 3.30
CA ASN A 262 -19.80 28.30 3.96
C ASN A 262 -18.67 28.59 2.95
N ILE A 263 -18.61 27.83 1.83
CA ILE A 263 -17.69 28.14 0.72
C ILE A 263 -18.00 29.51 0.10
N SER A 264 -19.27 29.81 -0.15
CA SER A 264 -19.68 31.08 -0.76
C SER A 264 -19.47 32.28 0.19
N ASP A 265 -19.69 32.11 1.48
CA ASP A 265 -19.54 33.19 2.47
C ASP A 265 -18.07 33.44 2.83
N GLN A 266 -17.22 32.40 2.86
CA GLN A 266 -15.83 32.53 3.34
C GLN A 266 -14.77 32.46 2.24
N ILE A 267 -14.95 31.64 1.20
CA ILE A 267 -13.92 31.33 0.20
C ILE A 267 -14.12 32.15 -1.08
N GLU A 268 -15.34 32.25 -1.60
CA GLU A 268 -15.62 33.03 -2.83
C GLU A 268 -15.22 34.51 -2.77
N PRO A 269 -15.41 35.25 -1.66
CA PRO A 269 -14.97 36.64 -1.56
C PRO A 269 -13.44 36.77 -1.66
N GLN A 270 -12.72 35.77 -1.16
CA GLN A 270 -11.26 35.71 -1.20
C GLN A 270 -10.73 35.32 -2.57
N LEU A 271 -11.41 34.40 -3.26
CA LEU A 271 -11.12 34.04 -4.66
C LEU A 271 -11.35 35.22 -5.61
N LYS A 272 -12.47 35.94 -5.44
CA LYS A 272 -12.78 37.16 -6.20
C LYS A 272 -11.77 38.28 -5.95
N ALA A 273 -11.29 38.45 -4.72
CA ALA A 273 -10.24 39.42 -4.40
C ALA A 273 -8.90 39.11 -5.09
N ARG A 274 -8.68 37.85 -5.51
CA ARG A 274 -7.46 37.38 -6.18
C ARG A 274 -7.62 37.21 -7.70
N GLY A 275 -8.75 37.63 -8.28
CA GLY A 275 -9.00 37.60 -9.73
C GLY A 275 -9.19 36.20 -10.31
N LEU A 276 -9.51 35.20 -9.48
CA LEU A 276 -9.81 33.83 -9.90
C LEU A 276 -11.33 33.68 -10.00
N GLU A 277 -11.85 33.59 -11.22
CA GLU A 277 -13.28 33.42 -11.47
C GLU A 277 -13.66 31.93 -11.44
N GLU A 278 -14.35 31.59 -10.33
CA GLU A 278 -15.17 30.40 -10.09
C GLU A 278 -14.43 29.07 -9.86
N LEU A 279 -14.89 28.37 -8.80
CA LEU A 279 -14.57 26.96 -8.57
C LEU A 279 -15.14 26.14 -9.74
N PRO A 280 -14.40 25.16 -10.29
CA PRO A 280 -14.93 24.30 -11.34
C PRO A 280 -16.20 23.60 -10.86
N PRO A 281 -17.22 23.43 -11.72
CA PRO A 281 -18.39 22.64 -11.37
C PRO A 281 -17.95 21.20 -11.10
N ILE A 282 -18.45 20.64 -9.99
CA ILE A 282 -18.31 19.22 -9.63
C ILE A 282 -19.25 18.40 -10.51
#